data_AF-A0A1C2PIM3-F1
#
_entry.id   AF-A0A1C2PIM3-F1
#
_cell.length_a   1.000
_cell.length_b   1.000
_cell.length_c   1.000
_cell.angle_alpha   90.00
_cell.angle_beta   90.00
_cell.angle_gamma   90.00
#
_symmetry.space_group_name_H-M   'P 1'
#
loop_
_entity.id
_entity.type
_entity.pdbx_description
1 polymer ?
#
loop_
_entity_poly.entity_id
_entity_poly.type
_entity_poly.pdbx_seq_one_letter_code
_entity_poly.pdbx_strand_id
1 'polypeptide(L)'
;MSNQNLSEPHEQGELHRSLSNRHLQLIAIGGAIGTGLFMGSGKTISLAGPSILFIYLIIGVMVFFVMRALGELLLSNLAYKSFIDFTTDLIGPWAGYFVGWTYWLCWITIGIADLSAIIYYLQFFNNGLPFSPVEGAMISVAAIVFIMGLNLLTVRLFGELEFWFALIKILAIIILIAVGLWMIFTGFTSSTGEVASFTHLWANGGFFPTGVHGFLAGFQIAIFAFVGVELVGTTAAETKDPARNLPKAINSIPIRIIIFYVLALLIVMSVTPWNKIDPAISPFVNLFSQAGVAAAAILMNLVVLSSVMSSMNSGVFSTSRMLFGLSREDQGPKAFGKLNRRAVPANALYFSAACLLLGAALQYFVPNTVEAFTLATTLSTILFICVWLLIIWSYIRYYTTRPELHAKSTFKLPGGLFTCWITIIFFIGMIYVLSLEPDTFKALKVSPIWFIILIIGYFFFYKPRHKK
;
A
#
# COMPACT_ATOMS: atom_id res chain seq x y z
N MET A 1 26.71 -30.02 -29.01
CA MET A 1 26.87 -29.67 -27.58
C MET A 1 25.49 -29.39 -27.03
N SER A 2 24.93 -30.36 -26.30
CA SER A 2 23.57 -30.35 -25.78
C SER A 2 23.52 -29.55 -24.48
N ASN A 3 22.71 -28.48 -24.44
CA ASN A 3 22.39 -27.76 -23.21
C ASN A 3 21.47 -28.64 -22.35
N GLN A 4 22.07 -29.32 -21.36
CA GLN A 4 21.33 -29.94 -20.29
C GLN A 4 20.70 -28.84 -19.41
N ASN A 5 19.39 -28.63 -19.58
CA ASN A 5 18.54 -28.00 -18.58
C ASN A 5 18.53 -28.90 -17.34
N LEU A 6 19.43 -28.64 -16.39
CA LEU A 6 19.32 -29.17 -15.03
C LEU A 6 18.18 -28.42 -14.33
N SER A 7 16.97 -28.96 -14.43
CA SER A 7 15.89 -28.65 -13.49
C SER A 7 16.32 -29.19 -12.12
N GLU A 8 16.66 -28.30 -11.19
CA GLU A 8 16.90 -28.65 -9.80
C GLU A 8 15.68 -29.38 -9.22
N PRO A 9 15.86 -30.44 -8.39
CA PRO A 9 14.75 -31.12 -7.74
C PRO A 9 14.02 -30.15 -6.80
N HIS A 10 12.74 -29.90 -7.07
CA HIS A 10 11.89 -29.10 -6.19
C HIS A 10 11.71 -29.82 -4.84
N GLU A 11 12.21 -29.24 -3.74
CA GLU A 11 11.90 -29.71 -2.39
C GLU A 11 10.38 -29.57 -2.13
N GLN A 12 9.76 -30.66 -1.68
CA GLN A 12 8.34 -30.69 -1.32
C GLN A 12 8.08 -29.70 -0.18
N GLY A 13 7.27 -28.67 -0.43
CA GLY A 13 6.81 -27.72 0.59
C GLY A 13 7.22 -26.26 0.37
N GLU A 14 8.00 -25.93 -0.65
CA GLU A 14 8.42 -24.55 -0.94
C GLU A 14 7.47 -23.81 -1.90
N LEU A 15 7.48 -22.47 -1.85
CA LEU A 15 6.74 -21.61 -2.78
C LEU A 15 7.39 -21.64 -4.18
N HIS A 16 6.58 -21.65 -5.24
CA HIS A 16 7.09 -21.69 -6.62
C HIS A 16 7.56 -20.31 -7.10
N ARG A 17 8.79 -20.21 -7.63
CA ARG A 17 9.33 -19.01 -8.30
C ARG A 17 8.71 -18.76 -9.68
N SER A 18 7.44 -18.36 -9.68
CA SER A 18 6.64 -18.23 -10.90
C SER A 18 6.48 -16.79 -11.41
N LEU A 19 6.88 -15.78 -10.62
CA LEU A 19 6.73 -14.36 -10.99
C LEU A 19 7.86 -13.91 -11.92
N SER A 20 7.46 -13.34 -13.05
CA SER A 20 8.38 -12.76 -14.04
C SER A 20 8.78 -11.34 -13.65
N ASN A 21 9.84 -10.80 -14.27
CA ASN A 21 10.28 -9.41 -14.04
C ASN A 21 9.17 -8.39 -14.30
N ARG A 22 8.35 -8.60 -15.34
CA ARG A 22 7.19 -7.73 -15.62
C ARG A 22 6.16 -7.76 -14.48
N HIS A 23 5.92 -8.94 -13.90
CA HIS A 23 5.00 -9.07 -12.76
C HIS A 23 5.55 -8.35 -11.54
N LEU A 24 6.84 -8.53 -11.22
CA LEU A 24 7.45 -7.82 -10.08
C LEU A 24 7.39 -6.30 -10.25
N GLN A 25 7.72 -5.78 -11.43
CA GLN A 25 7.68 -4.35 -11.69
C GLN A 25 6.27 -3.79 -11.59
N LEU A 26 5.26 -4.52 -12.07
CA LEU A 26 3.88 -4.06 -12.04
C LEU A 26 3.18 -4.30 -10.71
N ILE A 27 3.54 -5.33 -9.95
CA ILE A 27 3.16 -5.45 -8.54
C ILE A 27 3.74 -4.25 -7.76
N ALA A 28 5.00 -3.90 -8.04
CA ALA A 28 5.63 -2.71 -7.46
C ALA A 28 4.96 -1.40 -7.91
N ILE A 29 4.30 -1.35 -9.07
CA ILE A 29 3.57 -0.16 -9.54
C ILE A 29 2.15 -0.15 -8.97
N GLY A 30 1.42 -1.25 -9.13
CA GLY A 30 0.03 -1.42 -8.72
C GLY A 30 -0.14 -1.36 -7.22
N GLY A 31 0.76 -1.98 -6.45
CA GLY A 31 0.80 -1.86 -4.99
C GLY A 31 1.19 -0.47 -4.50
N ALA A 32 1.86 0.33 -5.33
CA ALA A 32 2.23 1.71 -5.06
C ALA A 32 1.25 2.73 -5.65
N ILE A 33 0.14 2.31 -6.27
CA ILE A 33 -0.94 3.18 -6.76
C ILE A 33 -2.24 2.54 -6.29
N GLY A 34 -2.63 2.90 -5.07
CA GLY A 34 -3.76 2.30 -4.38
C GLY A 34 -4.98 3.22 -4.27
N THR A 35 -5.95 2.74 -3.50
CA THR A 35 -7.19 3.46 -3.18
C THR A 35 -6.95 4.80 -2.49
N GLY A 36 -5.85 4.92 -1.73
CA GLY A 36 -5.44 6.16 -1.07
C GLY A 36 -5.27 7.35 -2.02
N LEU A 37 -4.72 7.15 -3.23
CA LEU A 37 -4.56 8.24 -4.19
C LEU A 37 -5.90 8.71 -4.74
N PHE A 38 -6.76 7.78 -5.18
CA PHE A 38 -7.99 8.15 -5.87
C PHE A 38 -9.09 8.61 -4.92
N MET A 39 -9.26 7.94 -3.78
CA MET A 39 -10.31 8.24 -2.80
C MET A 39 -9.84 9.26 -1.75
N GLY A 40 -8.59 9.19 -1.32
CA GLY A 40 -8.05 10.07 -0.28
C GLY A 40 -7.67 11.47 -0.77
N SER A 41 -7.39 11.65 -2.07
CA SER A 41 -6.86 12.92 -2.59
C SER A 41 -7.82 14.11 -2.42
N GLY A 42 -9.13 13.94 -2.59
CA GLY A 42 -10.09 15.04 -2.39
C GLY A 42 -10.00 15.63 -0.98
N LYS A 43 -10.13 14.77 0.03
CA LYS A 43 -9.95 15.15 1.44
C LYS A 43 -8.56 15.72 1.70
N THR A 44 -7.50 15.11 1.17
CA THR A 44 -6.14 15.57 1.44
C THR A 44 -5.84 16.93 0.82
N ILE A 45 -6.35 17.21 -0.39
CA ILE A 45 -6.25 18.53 -1.02
C ILE A 45 -7.04 19.56 -0.22
N SER A 46 -8.23 19.22 0.29
CA SER A 46 -9.01 20.16 1.11
C SER A 46 -8.30 20.58 2.41
N LEU A 47 -7.48 19.67 2.98
CA LEU A 47 -6.72 19.91 4.21
C LEU A 47 -5.40 20.67 3.95
N ALA A 48 -4.64 20.25 2.95
CA ALA A 48 -3.28 20.74 2.71
C ALA A 48 -3.18 21.83 1.61
N GLY A 49 -4.19 21.93 0.75
CA GLY A 49 -4.10 22.70 -0.48
C GLY A 49 -2.93 22.23 -1.36
N PRO A 50 -2.30 23.14 -2.12
CA PRO A 50 -1.17 22.83 -3.00
C PRO A 50 0.07 22.28 -2.28
N SER A 51 0.17 22.46 -0.96
CA SER A 51 1.29 21.94 -0.17
C SER A 51 1.37 20.41 -0.18
N ILE A 52 0.26 19.74 -0.55
CA ILE A 52 0.18 18.30 -0.79
C ILE A 52 1.27 17.77 -1.72
N LEU A 53 1.73 18.58 -2.69
CA LEU A 53 2.82 18.20 -3.60
C LEU A 53 4.13 17.96 -2.83
N PHE A 54 4.44 18.82 -1.86
CA PHE A 54 5.62 18.66 -1.01
C PHE A 54 5.45 17.49 -0.04
N ILE A 55 4.24 17.27 0.48
CA ILE A 55 3.93 16.13 1.34
C ILE A 55 4.26 14.81 0.62
N TYR A 56 3.75 14.63 -0.61
CA TYR A 56 4.03 13.43 -1.41
C TYR A 56 5.52 13.28 -1.76
N LEU A 57 6.23 14.38 -2.05
CA LEU A 57 7.68 14.33 -2.28
C LEU A 57 8.45 13.88 -1.02
N ILE A 58 8.12 14.45 0.15
CA ILE A 58 8.79 14.13 1.42
C ILE A 58 8.55 12.67 1.79
N ILE A 59 7.28 12.23 1.80
CA ILE A 59 6.95 10.83 2.10
C ILE A 59 7.63 9.90 1.10
N GLY A 60 7.60 10.26 -0.18
CA GLY A 60 8.22 9.50 -1.25
C GLY A 60 9.71 9.27 -1.05
N VAL A 61 10.44 10.30 -0.62
CA VAL A 61 11.87 10.19 -0.27
C VAL A 61 12.07 9.26 0.93
N MET A 62 11.27 9.40 1.99
CA MET A 62 11.41 8.58 3.21
C MET A 62 11.09 7.11 2.94
N VAL A 63 10.02 6.84 2.21
CA VAL A 63 9.64 5.50 1.77
C VAL A 63 10.69 4.91 0.82
N PHE A 64 11.29 5.72 -0.07
CA PHE A 64 12.39 5.26 -0.91
C PHE A 64 13.59 4.79 -0.06
N PHE A 65 13.92 5.48 1.03
CA PHE A 65 14.96 5.03 1.96
C PHE A 65 14.60 3.69 2.62
N VAL A 66 13.36 3.50 3.07
CA VAL A 66 12.88 2.20 3.59
C VAL A 66 13.07 1.10 2.55
N MET A 67 12.67 1.35 1.30
CA MET A 67 12.75 0.37 0.23
C MET A 67 14.19 0.06 -0.18
N ARG A 68 15.08 1.06 -0.17
CA ARG A 68 16.52 0.85 -0.39
C ARG A 68 17.14 -0.01 0.71
N ALA A 69 16.82 0.27 1.98
CA ALA A 69 17.28 -0.53 3.11
C ALA A 69 16.76 -1.97 3.03
N LEU A 70 15.47 -2.14 2.76
CA LEU A 70 14.85 -3.45 2.57
C LEU A 70 15.49 -4.24 1.43
N GLY A 71 15.73 -3.60 0.28
CA GLY A 71 16.33 -4.26 -0.88
C GLY A 71 17.77 -4.70 -0.60
N GLU A 72 18.56 -3.87 0.08
CA GLU A 72 19.91 -4.25 0.49
C GLU A 72 19.92 -5.46 1.44
N LEU A 73 19.04 -5.45 2.44
CA LEU A 73 18.90 -6.55 3.40
C LEU A 73 18.52 -7.86 2.71
N LEU A 74 17.53 -7.84 1.82
CA LEU A 74 17.11 -9.03 1.08
C LEU A 74 18.19 -9.56 0.12
N LEU A 75 19.00 -8.67 -0.46
CA LEU A 75 20.12 -9.07 -1.32
C LEU A 75 21.35 -9.50 -0.54
N SER A 76 21.47 -9.14 0.74
CA SER A 76 22.58 -9.57 1.60
C SER A 76 22.55 -11.07 1.89
N ASN A 77 21.37 -11.69 1.87
CA ASN A 77 21.18 -13.13 2.01
C ASN A 77 19.90 -13.57 1.29
N LEU A 78 20.06 -14.28 0.17
CA LEU A 78 18.94 -14.77 -0.65
C LEU A 78 18.12 -15.89 0.03
N ALA A 79 18.55 -16.38 1.20
CA ALA A 79 17.72 -17.23 2.04
C ALA A 79 16.59 -16.45 2.74
N TYR A 80 16.69 -15.12 2.84
CA TYR A 80 15.58 -14.29 3.28
C TYR A 80 14.49 -14.28 2.20
N LYS A 81 13.36 -14.87 2.54
CA LYS A 81 12.16 -14.95 1.71
C LYS A 81 11.20 -13.79 1.98
N SER A 82 11.29 -13.17 3.15
CA SER A 82 10.52 -11.98 3.51
C SER A 82 11.27 -11.08 4.50
N PHE A 83 10.72 -9.90 4.77
CA PHE A 83 11.24 -9.05 5.83
C PHE A 83 10.99 -9.58 7.25
N ILE A 84 10.13 -10.60 7.43
CA ILE A 84 10.05 -11.34 8.71
C ILE A 84 11.37 -12.06 8.99
N ASP A 85 12.01 -12.61 7.95
CA ASP A 85 13.18 -13.48 8.13
C ASP A 85 14.39 -12.65 8.57
N PHE A 86 14.66 -11.53 7.89
CA PHE A 86 15.78 -10.68 8.29
C PHE A 86 15.51 -9.92 9.60
N THR A 87 14.25 -9.58 9.93
CA THR A 87 13.94 -8.96 11.22
C THR A 87 14.13 -9.96 12.36
N THR A 88 13.71 -11.21 12.16
CA THR A 88 13.97 -12.33 13.07
C THR A 88 15.46 -12.56 13.31
N ASP A 89 16.25 -12.56 12.23
CA ASP A 89 17.68 -12.86 12.29
C ASP A 89 18.52 -11.69 12.88
N LEU A 90 18.22 -10.44 12.49
CA LEU A 90 19.04 -9.28 12.86
C LEU A 90 18.64 -8.60 14.18
N ILE A 91 17.37 -8.71 14.57
CA ILE A 91 16.84 -8.12 15.82
C ILE A 91 16.51 -9.22 16.83
N GLY A 92 15.81 -10.27 16.40
CA GLY A 92 15.46 -11.42 17.23
C GLY A 92 14.05 -11.94 16.96
N PRO A 93 13.68 -13.11 17.53
CA PRO A 93 12.40 -13.77 17.23
C PRO A 93 11.15 -12.94 17.53
N TRP A 94 11.18 -12.14 18.59
CA TRP A 94 10.06 -11.25 18.94
C TRP A 94 9.76 -10.24 17.83
N ALA A 95 10.80 -9.74 17.14
CA ALA A 95 10.64 -8.75 16.09
C ALA A 95 10.02 -9.38 14.84
N GLY A 96 10.45 -10.60 14.48
CA GLY A 96 9.81 -11.39 13.44
C GLY A 96 8.33 -11.64 13.70
N TYR A 97 8.00 -12.09 14.92
CA TYR A 97 6.62 -12.34 15.34
C TYR A 97 5.77 -11.07 15.24
N PHE A 98 6.29 -9.97 15.79
CA PHE A 98 5.63 -8.68 15.77
C PHE A 98 5.39 -8.19 14.34
N VAL A 99 6.42 -8.20 13.49
CA VAL A 99 6.37 -7.73 12.10
C VAL A 99 5.40 -8.58 11.29
N GLY A 100 5.46 -9.90 11.40
CA GLY A 100 4.62 -10.79 10.61
C GLY A 100 3.13 -10.64 10.93
N TRP A 101 2.77 -10.65 12.22
CA TRP A 101 1.36 -10.48 12.62
C TRP A 101 0.86 -9.06 12.38
N THR A 102 1.69 -8.05 12.65
CA THR A 102 1.33 -6.65 12.40
C THR A 102 1.11 -6.40 10.91
N TYR A 103 2.01 -6.88 10.04
CA TYR A 103 1.83 -6.76 8.60
C TYR A 103 0.62 -7.54 8.08
N TRP A 104 0.33 -8.71 8.66
CA TRP A 104 -0.92 -9.41 8.38
C TRP A 104 -2.15 -8.56 8.74
N LEU A 105 -2.21 -8.01 9.96
CA LEU A 105 -3.33 -7.17 10.39
C LEU A 105 -3.47 -5.91 9.53
N CYS A 106 -2.35 -5.30 9.15
CA CYS A 106 -2.32 -4.14 8.25
C CYS A 106 -3.10 -4.39 6.95
N TRP A 107 -2.91 -5.55 6.34
CA TRP A 107 -3.63 -5.92 5.12
C TRP A 107 -5.09 -6.29 5.37
N ILE A 108 -5.42 -6.81 6.56
CA ILE A 108 -6.83 -7.00 6.96
C ILE A 108 -7.52 -5.64 7.09
N THR A 109 -6.90 -4.65 7.74
CA THR A 109 -7.48 -3.32 7.90
C THR A 109 -7.58 -2.57 6.57
N ILE A 110 -6.60 -2.71 5.67
CA ILE A 110 -6.72 -2.23 4.28
C ILE A 110 -7.89 -2.89 3.58
N GLY A 111 -8.03 -4.21 3.67
CA GLY A 111 -9.13 -4.90 3.02
C GLY A 111 -10.49 -4.39 3.50
N ILE A 112 -10.64 -4.07 4.79
CA ILE A 112 -11.86 -3.44 5.32
C ILE A 112 -12.08 -2.04 4.73
N ALA A 113 -11.02 -1.23 4.61
CA ALA A 113 -11.10 0.08 3.97
C ALA A 113 -11.50 -0.05 2.48
N ASP A 114 -10.89 -0.98 1.76
CA ASP A 114 -11.16 -1.25 0.35
C ASP A 114 -12.61 -1.70 0.13
N LEU A 115 -13.19 -2.48 1.05
CA LEU A 115 -14.61 -2.83 1.01
C LEU A 115 -15.51 -1.59 1.11
N SER A 116 -15.19 -0.65 2.01
CA SER A 116 -15.91 0.64 2.10
C SER A 116 -15.78 1.44 0.79
N ALA A 117 -14.61 1.42 0.15
CA ALA A 117 -14.39 2.07 -1.12
C ALA A 117 -15.21 1.42 -2.25
N ILE A 118 -15.24 0.08 -2.35
CA ILE A 118 -16.08 -0.62 -3.36
C ILE A 118 -17.54 -0.23 -3.21
N ILE A 119 -18.07 -0.27 -1.98
CA ILE A 119 -19.47 0.10 -1.72
C ILE A 119 -19.72 1.54 -2.15
N TYR A 120 -18.84 2.47 -1.77
CA TYR A 120 -18.96 3.89 -2.11
C TYR A 120 -18.96 4.14 -3.63
N TYR A 121 -17.99 3.61 -4.37
CA TYR A 121 -17.88 3.82 -5.81
C TYR A 121 -18.95 3.08 -6.62
N LEU A 122 -19.51 1.99 -6.11
CA LEU A 122 -20.66 1.33 -6.73
C LEU A 122 -21.96 2.15 -6.62
N GLN A 123 -22.06 3.09 -5.68
CA GLN A 123 -23.25 3.95 -5.56
C GLN A 123 -23.47 4.78 -6.81
N PHE A 124 -22.39 5.13 -7.53
CA PHE A 124 -22.47 5.80 -8.82
C PHE A 124 -23.35 5.02 -9.82
N PHE A 125 -23.21 3.69 -9.86
CA PHE A 125 -24.01 2.82 -10.73
C PHE A 125 -25.42 2.54 -10.16
N ASN A 126 -25.65 2.92 -8.90
CA ASN A 126 -26.95 2.88 -8.23
C ASN A 126 -27.64 4.25 -8.22
N ASN A 127 -27.47 5.05 -9.28
CA ASN A 127 -28.02 6.40 -9.39
C ASN A 127 -27.63 7.36 -8.25
N GLY A 128 -26.46 7.13 -7.63
CA GLY A 128 -25.97 7.90 -6.49
C GLY A 128 -26.64 7.57 -5.15
N LEU A 129 -27.52 6.56 -5.11
CA LEU A 129 -28.19 6.16 -3.88
C LEU A 129 -27.26 5.27 -3.04
N PRO A 130 -27.16 5.53 -1.72
CA PRO A 130 -26.39 4.66 -0.83
C PRO A 130 -27.03 3.27 -0.77
N PHE A 131 -26.18 2.25 -0.75
CA PHE A 131 -26.63 0.88 -0.50
C PHE A 131 -27.10 0.72 0.94
N SER A 132 -28.14 -0.07 1.16
CA SER A 132 -28.53 -0.52 2.49
C SER A 132 -27.41 -1.35 3.13
N PRO A 133 -27.37 -1.47 4.47
CA PRO A 133 -26.35 -2.28 5.13
C PRO A 133 -26.29 -3.74 4.65
N VAL A 134 -27.45 -4.32 4.31
CA VAL A 134 -27.54 -5.69 3.77
C VAL A 134 -26.92 -5.78 2.37
N GLU A 135 -27.22 -4.84 1.48
CA GLU A 135 -26.64 -4.77 0.14
C GLU A 135 -25.12 -4.54 0.21
N GLY A 136 -24.65 -3.64 1.07
CA GLY A 136 -23.23 -3.38 1.29
C GLY A 136 -22.47 -4.63 1.78
N ALA A 137 -23.08 -5.43 2.65
CA ALA A 137 -22.50 -6.68 3.09
C ALA A 137 -22.49 -7.75 1.99
N MET A 138 -23.54 -7.85 1.17
CA MET A 138 -23.56 -8.75 0.03
C MET A 138 -22.47 -8.40 -0.99
N ILE A 139 -22.29 -7.09 -1.26
CA ILE A 139 -21.19 -6.58 -2.09
C ILE A 139 -19.84 -6.98 -1.49
N SER A 140 -19.68 -6.82 -0.17
CA SER A 140 -18.44 -7.17 0.52
C SER A 140 -18.11 -8.66 0.46
N VAL A 141 -19.11 -9.50 0.72
CA VAL A 141 -18.99 -10.96 0.61
C VAL A 141 -18.62 -11.35 -0.82
N ALA A 142 -19.30 -10.79 -1.82
CA ALA A 142 -19.02 -11.06 -3.23
C ALA A 142 -17.59 -10.67 -3.61
N ALA A 143 -17.11 -9.48 -3.19
CA ALA A 143 -15.76 -9.02 -3.43
C ALA A 143 -14.70 -9.93 -2.78
N ILE A 144 -14.89 -10.31 -1.51
CA ILE A 144 -13.98 -11.20 -0.79
C ILE A 144 -13.93 -12.58 -1.45
N VAL A 145 -15.09 -13.18 -1.74
CA VAL A 145 -15.18 -14.50 -2.36
C VAL A 145 -14.54 -14.51 -3.75
N PHE A 146 -14.78 -13.45 -4.53
CA PHE A 146 -14.17 -13.30 -5.85
C PHE A 146 -12.64 -13.23 -5.77
N ILE A 147 -12.07 -12.33 -4.96
CA ILE A 147 -10.61 -12.21 -4.81
C ILE A 147 -9.99 -13.47 -4.21
N MET A 148 -10.65 -14.08 -3.23
CA MET A 148 -10.19 -15.33 -2.63
C MET A 148 -10.16 -16.47 -3.67
N GLY A 149 -11.21 -16.59 -4.48
CA GLY A 149 -11.29 -17.56 -5.57
C GLY A 149 -10.09 -17.42 -6.52
N LEU A 150 -9.78 -16.19 -6.93
CA LEU A 150 -8.64 -15.90 -7.81
C LEU A 150 -7.30 -16.30 -7.18
N ASN A 151 -7.11 -16.02 -5.88
CA ASN A 151 -5.87 -16.35 -5.16
C ASN A 151 -5.71 -17.85 -4.86
N LEU A 152 -6.80 -18.62 -4.80
CA LEU A 152 -6.76 -20.08 -4.67
C LEU A 152 -6.43 -20.80 -5.99
N LEU A 153 -6.59 -20.13 -7.13
CA LEU A 153 -6.32 -20.72 -8.44
C LEU A 153 -4.83 -20.85 -8.70
N THR A 154 -4.10 -19.75 -8.93
CA THR A 154 -2.64 -19.81 -9.13
C THR A 154 -1.99 -18.47 -8.80
N VAL A 155 -0.72 -18.48 -8.39
CA VAL A 155 0.08 -17.26 -8.23
C VAL A 155 0.33 -16.54 -9.56
N ARG A 156 0.32 -17.27 -10.69
CA ARG A 156 0.42 -16.65 -12.01
C ARG A 156 -0.80 -15.80 -12.33
N LEU A 157 -2.00 -16.28 -11.99
CA LEU A 157 -3.24 -15.52 -12.18
C LEU A 157 -3.23 -14.22 -11.37
N PHE A 158 -2.72 -14.26 -10.14
CA PHE A 158 -2.48 -13.05 -9.34
C PHE A 158 -1.61 -12.03 -10.11
N GLY A 159 -0.45 -12.47 -10.63
CA GLY A 159 0.48 -11.58 -11.34
C GLY A 159 -0.07 -11.02 -12.65
N GLU A 160 -0.86 -11.80 -13.39
CA GLU A 160 -1.52 -11.34 -14.64
C GLU A 160 -2.66 -10.36 -14.36
N LEU A 161 -3.49 -10.59 -13.34
CA LEU A 161 -4.53 -9.63 -12.96
C LEU A 161 -3.93 -8.31 -12.50
N GLU A 162 -2.88 -8.38 -11.68
CA GLU A 162 -2.17 -7.20 -11.22
C GLU A 162 -1.53 -6.43 -12.38
N PHE A 163 -1.03 -7.14 -13.39
CA PHE A 163 -0.56 -6.53 -14.64
C PHE A 163 -1.66 -5.67 -15.29
N TRP A 164 -2.86 -6.23 -15.47
CA TRP A 164 -3.96 -5.52 -16.13
C TRP A 164 -4.50 -4.36 -15.28
N PHE A 165 -4.67 -4.56 -13.97
CA PHE A 165 -5.11 -3.50 -13.07
C PHE A 165 -4.10 -2.35 -12.98
N ALA A 166 -2.81 -2.65 -12.91
CA ALA A 166 -1.76 -1.62 -12.95
C ALA A 166 -1.78 -0.86 -14.28
N LEU A 167 -1.95 -1.55 -15.41
CA LEU A 167 -2.01 -0.92 -16.73
C LEU A 167 -3.18 0.07 -16.84
N ILE A 168 -4.38 -0.30 -16.40
CA ILE A 168 -5.56 0.57 -16.39
C ILE A 168 -5.27 1.86 -15.60
N LYS A 169 -4.69 1.73 -14.40
CA LYS A 169 -4.33 2.86 -13.54
C LYS A 169 -3.32 3.80 -14.20
N ILE A 170 -2.25 3.24 -14.77
CA ILE A 170 -1.19 4.02 -15.43
C ILE A 170 -1.77 4.80 -16.60
N LEU A 171 -2.55 4.15 -17.47
CA LEU A 171 -3.18 4.78 -18.62
C LEU A 171 -4.13 5.90 -18.20
N ALA A 172 -4.96 5.67 -17.17
CA ALA A 172 -5.87 6.68 -16.66
C ALA A 172 -5.13 7.95 -16.18
N ILE A 173 -4.02 7.79 -15.47
CA ILE A 173 -3.23 8.94 -14.99
C ILE A 173 -2.54 9.67 -16.15
N ILE A 174 -1.97 8.94 -17.11
CA ILE A 174 -1.34 9.56 -18.30
C ILE A 174 -2.38 10.36 -19.09
N ILE A 175 -3.56 9.79 -19.33
CA ILE A 175 -4.67 10.46 -20.03
C ILE A 175 -5.12 11.69 -19.25
N LEU A 176 -5.24 11.59 -17.91
CA LEU A 176 -5.61 12.73 -17.07
C LEU A 176 -4.61 13.89 -17.18
N ILE A 177 -3.31 13.58 -17.14
CA ILE A 177 -2.26 14.59 -17.29
C ILE A 177 -2.37 15.24 -18.67
N ALA A 178 -2.53 14.44 -19.73
CA ALA A 178 -2.65 14.95 -21.10
C ALA A 178 -3.89 15.86 -21.27
N VAL A 179 -5.06 15.44 -20.77
CA VAL A 179 -6.30 16.21 -20.84
C VAL A 179 -6.19 17.48 -20.01
N GLY A 180 -5.67 17.42 -18.78
CA GLY A 180 -5.53 18.62 -17.95
C GLY A 180 -4.51 19.61 -18.53
N LEU A 181 -3.41 19.15 -19.12
CA LEU A 181 -2.49 20.03 -19.86
C LEU A 181 -3.19 20.67 -21.06
N TRP A 182 -3.97 19.91 -21.82
CA TRP A 182 -4.78 20.46 -22.92
C TRP A 182 -5.76 21.54 -22.42
N MET A 183 -6.47 21.31 -21.30
CA MET A 183 -7.37 22.29 -20.70
C MET A 183 -6.62 23.58 -20.31
N ILE A 184 -5.45 23.45 -19.70
CA ILE A 184 -4.63 24.61 -19.28
C ILE A 184 -4.13 25.39 -20.51
N PHE A 185 -3.57 24.71 -21.52
CA PHE A 185 -3.00 25.40 -22.69
C PHE A 185 -4.05 25.97 -23.64
N THR A 186 -5.28 25.47 -23.62
CA THR A 186 -6.39 26.02 -24.42
C THR A 186 -7.18 27.10 -23.69
N GLY A 187 -6.86 27.39 -22.42
CA GLY A 187 -7.62 28.34 -21.62
C GLY A 187 -9.05 27.87 -21.34
N PHE A 188 -9.24 26.56 -21.17
CA PHE A 188 -10.55 25.97 -20.88
C PHE A 188 -11.18 26.63 -19.66
N THR A 189 -12.44 27.05 -19.80
CA THR A 189 -13.21 27.63 -18.71
C THR A 189 -14.21 26.60 -18.21
N SER A 190 -14.14 26.26 -16.92
CA SER A 190 -15.09 25.34 -16.29
C SER A 190 -16.50 25.92 -16.29
N SER A 191 -17.49 25.06 -16.06
CA SER A 191 -18.89 25.47 -15.86
C SER A 191 -19.09 26.46 -14.71
N THR A 192 -18.12 26.57 -13.80
CA THR A 192 -18.12 27.53 -12.69
C THR A 192 -17.42 28.86 -12.99
N GLY A 193 -16.99 29.07 -14.24
CA GLY A 193 -16.34 30.30 -14.70
C GLY A 193 -14.83 30.37 -14.44
N GLU A 194 -14.24 29.34 -13.84
CA GLU A 194 -12.80 29.28 -13.58
C GLU A 194 -12.03 28.85 -14.83
N VAL A 195 -11.03 29.62 -15.23
CA VAL A 195 -10.11 29.27 -16.33
C VAL A 195 -9.01 28.35 -15.77
N ALA A 196 -8.80 27.20 -16.41
CA ALA A 196 -7.74 26.27 -16.06
C ALA A 196 -6.37 26.97 -16.21
N SER A 197 -5.57 26.97 -15.14
CA SER A 197 -4.29 27.66 -15.09
C SER A 197 -3.41 27.14 -13.95
N PHE A 198 -2.11 27.04 -14.20
CA PHE A 198 -1.12 26.75 -13.15
C PHE A 198 -1.16 27.78 -12.00
N THR A 199 -1.67 28.98 -12.25
CA THR A 199 -1.79 30.03 -11.22
C THR A 199 -2.64 29.60 -10.03
N HIS A 200 -3.58 28.66 -10.20
CA HIS A 200 -4.40 28.13 -9.10
C HIS A 200 -3.59 27.52 -7.97
N LEU A 201 -2.35 27.08 -8.24
CA LEU A 201 -1.42 26.54 -7.25
C LEU A 201 -0.89 27.58 -6.25
N TRP A 202 -0.95 28.88 -6.58
CA TRP A 202 -0.44 29.94 -5.69
C TRP A 202 -1.36 31.15 -5.56
N ALA A 203 -2.35 31.34 -6.44
CA ALA A 203 -3.26 32.48 -6.40
C ALA A 203 -4.20 32.45 -5.19
N ASN A 204 -4.58 31.27 -4.72
CA ASN A 204 -5.54 31.08 -3.63
C ASN A 204 -4.85 30.86 -2.27
N GLY A 205 -4.00 31.80 -1.85
CA GLY A 205 -3.29 31.76 -0.56
C GLY A 205 -1.87 31.14 -0.62
N GLY A 206 -1.25 31.09 -1.79
CA GLY A 206 0.08 30.50 -1.97
C GLY A 206 0.09 28.98 -1.92
N PHE A 207 1.29 28.39 -1.81
CA PHE A 207 1.45 26.94 -1.73
C PHE A 207 1.02 26.35 -0.38
N PHE A 208 0.99 27.15 0.69
CA PHE A 208 0.64 26.71 2.04
C PHE A 208 -0.59 27.47 2.57
N PRO A 209 -1.75 27.37 1.89
CA PRO A 209 -2.89 28.24 2.18
C PRO A 209 -3.57 27.90 3.51
N THR A 210 -3.40 26.67 4.01
CA THR A 210 -3.92 26.18 5.30
C THR A 210 -2.86 26.20 6.42
N GLY A 211 -1.72 26.85 6.16
CA GLY A 211 -0.61 26.98 7.11
C GLY A 211 0.05 25.65 7.49
N VAL A 212 0.84 25.67 8.56
CA VAL A 212 1.58 24.49 9.05
C VAL A 212 0.63 23.39 9.50
N HIS A 213 -0.51 23.76 10.12
CA HIS A 213 -1.49 22.80 10.59
C HIS A 213 -2.06 21.96 9.43
N GLY A 214 -2.55 22.60 8.37
CA GLY A 214 -3.09 21.88 7.22
C GLY A 214 -2.03 21.09 6.44
N PHE A 215 -0.80 21.60 6.37
CA PHE A 215 0.33 20.86 5.83
C PHE A 215 0.60 19.56 6.60
N LEU A 216 0.61 19.60 7.94
CA LEU A 216 0.79 18.42 8.78
C LEU A 216 -0.41 17.47 8.69
N ALA A 217 -1.64 17.99 8.68
CA ALA A 217 -2.86 17.19 8.52
C ALA A 217 -2.87 16.41 7.19
N GLY A 218 -2.31 16.98 6.11
CA GLY A 218 -2.22 16.31 4.81
C GLY A 218 -1.36 15.03 4.81
N PHE A 219 -0.35 14.93 5.69
CA PHE A 219 0.47 13.71 5.76
C PHE A 219 -0.32 12.48 6.18
N GLN A 220 -1.39 12.65 6.96
CA GLN A 220 -2.12 11.55 7.56
C GLN A 220 -2.69 10.59 6.50
N ILE A 221 -3.39 11.15 5.51
CA ILE A 221 -3.95 10.39 4.39
C ILE A 221 -2.88 10.12 3.32
N ALA A 222 -1.93 11.05 3.13
CA ALA A 222 -0.91 10.88 2.11
C ALA A 222 0.02 9.70 2.39
N ILE A 223 0.38 9.40 3.65
CA ILE A 223 1.23 8.24 3.99
C ILE A 223 0.54 6.93 3.61
N PHE A 224 -0.77 6.83 3.89
CA PHE A 224 -1.57 5.67 3.49
C PHE A 224 -1.44 5.37 1.99
N ALA A 225 -1.37 6.41 1.16
CA ALA A 225 -1.27 6.24 -0.28
C ALA A 225 0.06 5.61 -0.75
N PHE A 226 1.09 5.51 0.10
CA PHE A 226 2.34 4.81 -0.20
C PHE A 226 2.39 3.37 0.33
N VAL A 227 1.41 2.98 1.13
CA VAL A 227 1.33 1.62 1.66
C VAL A 227 1.19 0.62 0.50
N GLY A 228 1.95 -0.47 0.56
CA GLY A 228 1.98 -1.50 -0.49
C GLY A 228 3.21 -1.40 -1.40
N VAL A 229 4.00 -0.32 -1.34
CA VAL A 229 5.34 -0.26 -1.95
C VAL A 229 6.27 -1.37 -1.46
N GLU A 230 6.14 -1.79 -0.20
CA GLU A 230 6.94 -2.83 0.43
C GLU A 230 6.54 -4.26 0.04
N LEU A 231 5.44 -4.43 -0.71
CA LEU A 231 5.02 -5.69 -1.33
C LEU A 231 6.10 -6.29 -2.25
N VAL A 232 6.97 -5.44 -2.79
CA VAL A 232 8.16 -5.88 -3.54
C VAL A 232 9.07 -6.76 -2.68
N GLY A 233 9.12 -6.52 -1.37
CA GLY A 233 9.87 -7.34 -0.42
C GLY A 233 9.26 -8.71 -0.18
N THR A 234 7.93 -8.84 -0.15
CA THR A 234 7.26 -10.13 0.07
C THR A 234 7.30 -11.02 -1.18
N THR A 235 7.46 -10.42 -2.36
CA THR A 235 7.57 -11.11 -3.64
C THR A 235 9.02 -11.44 -4.04
N ALA A 236 10.00 -11.02 -3.24
CA ALA A 236 11.41 -11.30 -3.49
C ALA A 236 11.70 -12.82 -3.55
N ALA A 237 11.08 -13.62 -2.68
CA ALA A 237 11.24 -15.07 -2.65
C ALA A 237 10.76 -15.80 -3.92
N GLU A 238 9.73 -15.24 -4.57
CA GLU A 238 9.07 -15.84 -5.74
C GLU A 238 9.58 -15.25 -7.07
N THR A 239 10.57 -14.35 -7.00
CA THR A 239 11.19 -13.68 -8.15
C THR A 239 12.28 -14.57 -8.78
N LYS A 240 12.26 -14.71 -10.10
CA LYS A 240 13.23 -15.55 -10.84
C LYS A 240 14.70 -15.08 -10.78
N ASP A 241 14.93 -13.78 -10.64
CA ASP A 241 16.26 -13.17 -10.51
C ASP A 241 16.16 -11.94 -9.57
N PRO A 242 16.25 -12.15 -8.24
CA PRO A 242 16.09 -11.07 -7.28
C PRO A 242 17.23 -10.05 -7.37
N ALA A 243 18.47 -10.48 -7.63
CA ALA A 243 19.64 -9.62 -7.70
C ALA A 243 19.54 -8.54 -8.78
N ARG A 244 18.90 -8.85 -9.92
CA ARG A 244 18.69 -7.87 -10.98
C ARG A 244 17.34 -7.14 -10.88
N ASN A 245 16.27 -7.85 -10.53
CA ASN A 245 14.91 -7.30 -10.65
C ASN A 245 14.50 -6.47 -9.43
N LEU A 246 14.95 -6.84 -8.23
CA LEU A 246 14.63 -6.10 -7.00
C LEU A 246 15.21 -4.67 -7.03
N PRO A 247 16.49 -4.44 -7.39
CA PRO A 247 17.03 -3.10 -7.55
C PRO A 247 16.29 -2.24 -8.56
N LYS A 248 15.89 -2.82 -9.70
CA LYS A 248 15.14 -2.09 -10.74
C LYS A 248 13.77 -1.66 -10.26
N ALA A 249 13.05 -2.56 -9.59
CA ALA A 249 11.74 -2.25 -9.02
C ALA A 249 11.84 -1.10 -8.00
N ILE A 250 12.78 -1.19 -7.06
CA ILE A 250 12.97 -0.16 -6.02
C ILE A 250 13.43 1.18 -6.62
N ASN A 251 14.39 1.18 -7.54
CA ASN A 251 14.92 2.42 -8.13
C ASN A 251 13.92 3.14 -9.03
N SER A 252 12.87 2.46 -9.47
CA SER A 252 11.80 3.09 -10.23
C SER A 252 10.74 3.78 -9.36
N ILE A 253 10.75 3.57 -8.04
CA ILE A 253 9.80 4.18 -7.10
C ILE A 253 9.77 5.72 -7.20
N PRO A 254 10.90 6.46 -7.17
CA PRO A 254 10.87 7.93 -7.23
C PRO A 254 10.18 8.49 -8.47
N ILE A 255 10.46 7.91 -9.65
CA ILE A 255 9.84 8.33 -10.91
C ILE A 255 8.33 8.13 -10.87
N ARG A 256 7.87 7.00 -10.30
CA ARG A 256 6.45 6.69 -10.13
C ARG A 256 5.76 7.69 -9.21
N ILE A 257 6.43 8.10 -8.14
CA ILE A 257 5.91 9.11 -7.21
C ILE A 257 5.73 10.46 -7.90
N ILE A 258 6.74 10.89 -8.66
CA ILE A 258 6.68 12.15 -9.41
C ILE A 258 5.52 12.13 -10.40
N ILE A 259 5.37 11.06 -11.18
CA ILE A 259 4.35 11.00 -12.23
C ILE A 259 2.94 10.80 -11.65
N PHE A 260 2.75 9.78 -10.81
CA PHE A 260 1.42 9.35 -10.40
C PHE A 260 0.83 10.17 -9.26
N TYR A 261 1.67 10.75 -8.41
CA TYR A 261 1.22 11.53 -7.27
C TYR A 261 1.39 13.02 -7.53
N VAL A 262 2.63 13.46 -7.73
CA VAL A 262 2.93 14.90 -7.78
C VAL A 262 2.34 15.53 -9.05
N LEU A 263 2.68 15.01 -10.23
CA LEU A 263 2.24 15.58 -11.50
C LEU A 263 0.73 15.47 -11.68
N ALA A 264 0.14 14.32 -11.34
CA ALA A 264 -1.31 14.15 -11.44
C ALA A 264 -2.08 15.16 -10.55
N LEU A 265 -1.69 15.32 -9.27
CA LEU A 265 -2.34 16.27 -8.36
C LEU A 265 -2.06 17.73 -8.74
N LEU A 266 -0.86 18.01 -9.25
CA LEU A 266 -0.51 19.34 -9.77
C LEU A 266 -1.45 19.74 -10.90
N ILE A 267 -1.67 18.84 -11.86
CA ILE A 267 -2.57 19.08 -12.99
C ILE A 267 -4.01 19.22 -12.52
N VAL A 268 -4.48 18.34 -11.63
CA VAL A 268 -5.81 18.44 -11.00
C VAL A 268 -6.04 19.83 -10.39
N MET A 269 -5.11 20.30 -9.56
CA MET A 269 -5.24 21.59 -8.87
C MET A 269 -5.01 22.80 -9.80
N SER A 270 -4.35 22.59 -10.94
CA SER A 270 -4.19 23.60 -11.98
C SER A 270 -5.44 23.72 -12.86
N VAL A 271 -6.25 22.67 -12.95
CA VAL A 271 -7.55 22.73 -13.64
C VAL A 271 -8.62 23.28 -12.71
N THR A 272 -8.68 22.77 -11.47
CA THR A 272 -9.67 23.19 -10.47
C THR A 272 -8.98 23.73 -9.22
N PRO A 273 -9.27 24.97 -8.79
CA PRO A 273 -8.72 25.53 -7.55
C PRO A 273 -8.89 24.60 -6.36
N TRP A 274 -7.85 24.48 -5.53
CA TRP A 274 -7.82 23.55 -4.38
C TRP A 274 -9.01 23.75 -3.41
N ASN A 275 -9.46 25.00 -3.23
CA ASN A 275 -10.57 25.39 -2.36
C ASN A 275 -11.96 25.12 -2.96
N LYS A 276 -12.03 24.71 -4.23
CA LYS A 276 -13.27 24.32 -4.93
C LYS A 276 -13.37 22.81 -5.18
N ILE A 277 -12.37 22.05 -4.76
CA ILE A 277 -12.39 20.59 -4.84
C ILE A 277 -13.26 20.05 -3.71
N ASP A 278 -14.30 19.30 -4.08
CA ASP A 278 -15.16 18.61 -3.12
C ASP A 278 -14.35 17.51 -2.39
N PRO A 279 -14.25 17.54 -1.05
CA PRO A 279 -13.50 16.56 -0.29
C PRO A 279 -14.09 15.14 -0.35
N ALA A 280 -15.38 15.01 -0.69
CA ALA A 280 -16.07 13.73 -0.78
C ALA A 280 -15.91 13.06 -2.14
N ILE A 281 -15.61 13.82 -3.20
CA ILE A 281 -15.54 13.30 -4.58
C ILE A 281 -14.07 13.15 -4.99
N SER A 282 -13.75 12.07 -5.69
CA SER A 282 -12.42 11.91 -6.29
C SER A 282 -12.14 13.05 -7.28
N PRO A 283 -11.06 13.83 -7.08
CA PRO A 283 -10.76 14.95 -7.97
C PRO A 283 -10.37 14.48 -9.38
N PHE A 284 -9.95 13.22 -9.50
CA PHE A 284 -9.69 12.58 -10.79
C PHE A 284 -11.00 12.39 -11.58
N VAL A 285 -12.08 11.94 -10.93
CA VAL A 285 -13.41 11.82 -11.56
C VAL A 285 -13.92 13.19 -11.99
N ASN A 286 -13.74 14.20 -11.13
CA ASN A 286 -14.25 15.55 -11.35
C ASN A 286 -13.61 16.21 -12.60
N LEU A 287 -12.29 16.10 -12.76
CA LEU A 287 -11.57 16.69 -13.90
C LEU A 287 -12.12 16.22 -15.26
N PHE A 288 -12.35 14.92 -15.42
CA PHE A 288 -12.85 14.39 -16.70
C PHE A 288 -14.31 14.77 -16.97
N SER A 289 -15.14 14.87 -15.92
CA SER A 289 -16.51 15.35 -16.03
C SER A 289 -16.55 16.81 -16.51
N GLN A 290 -15.62 17.65 -16.03
CA GLN A 290 -15.50 19.03 -16.50
C GLN A 290 -15.05 19.12 -17.96
N ALA A 291 -14.18 18.21 -18.42
CA ALA A 291 -13.73 18.16 -19.81
C ALA A 291 -14.82 17.78 -20.83
N GLY A 292 -16.06 17.54 -20.39
CA GLY A 292 -17.20 17.25 -21.28
C GLY A 292 -17.23 15.82 -21.83
N VAL A 293 -16.41 14.92 -21.30
CA VAL A 293 -16.40 13.52 -21.71
C VAL A 293 -17.59 12.82 -21.06
N ALA A 294 -18.65 12.53 -21.82
CA ALA A 294 -19.89 11.93 -21.29
C ALA A 294 -19.66 10.60 -20.54
N ALA A 295 -18.67 9.82 -20.96
CA ALA A 295 -18.28 8.56 -20.32
C ALA A 295 -17.23 8.71 -19.20
N ALA A 296 -16.78 9.94 -18.89
CA ALA A 296 -15.72 10.24 -17.92
C ALA A 296 -15.98 9.61 -16.56
N ALA A 297 -17.17 9.89 -16.02
CA ALA A 297 -17.55 9.44 -14.70
C ALA A 297 -17.58 7.91 -14.63
N ILE A 298 -18.13 7.25 -15.65
CA ILE A 298 -18.16 5.78 -15.75
C ILE A 298 -16.72 5.24 -15.78
N LEU A 299 -15.88 5.74 -16.71
CA LEU A 299 -14.51 5.27 -16.87
C LEU A 299 -13.69 5.45 -15.59
N MET A 300 -13.81 6.61 -14.93
CA MET A 300 -13.05 6.86 -13.72
C MET A 300 -13.53 6.04 -12.53
N ASN A 301 -14.83 5.85 -12.35
CA ASN A 301 -15.34 4.92 -11.34
C ASN A 301 -14.82 3.50 -11.57
N LEU A 302 -14.75 3.03 -12.83
CA LEU A 302 -14.15 1.73 -13.18
C LEU A 302 -12.64 1.69 -12.91
N VAL A 303 -11.91 2.75 -13.20
CA VAL A 303 -10.47 2.87 -12.87
C VAL A 303 -10.29 2.76 -11.35
N VAL A 304 -11.07 3.47 -10.55
CA VAL A 304 -10.96 3.41 -9.09
C VAL A 304 -11.34 2.02 -8.58
N LEU A 305 -12.43 1.42 -9.05
CA LEU A 305 -12.80 0.04 -8.69
C LEU A 305 -11.67 -0.95 -9.04
N SER A 306 -11.04 -0.81 -10.21
CA SER A 306 -9.89 -1.64 -10.58
C SER A 306 -8.69 -1.45 -9.64
N SER A 307 -8.48 -0.22 -9.14
CA SER A 307 -7.46 0.10 -8.14
C SER A 307 -7.75 -0.59 -6.81
N VAL A 308 -9.00 -0.56 -6.36
CA VAL A 308 -9.44 -1.20 -5.12
C VAL A 308 -9.28 -2.72 -5.21
N MET A 309 -9.69 -3.31 -6.34
CA MET A 309 -9.56 -4.76 -6.57
C MET A 309 -8.09 -5.22 -6.61
N SER A 310 -7.19 -4.41 -7.18
CA SER A 310 -5.74 -4.64 -7.16
C SER A 310 -5.15 -4.59 -5.75
N SER A 311 -5.57 -3.62 -4.93
CA SER A 311 -5.19 -3.52 -3.52
C SER A 311 -5.65 -4.76 -2.72
N MET A 312 -6.92 -5.14 -2.84
CA MET A 312 -7.45 -6.34 -2.18
C MET A 312 -6.74 -7.62 -2.64
N ASN A 313 -6.48 -7.76 -3.94
CA ASN A 313 -5.76 -8.90 -4.49
C ASN A 313 -4.35 -9.01 -3.88
N SER A 314 -3.63 -7.89 -3.78
CA SER A 314 -2.30 -7.79 -3.17
C SER A 314 -2.30 -8.07 -1.66
N GLY A 315 -3.33 -7.60 -0.95
CA GLY A 315 -3.46 -7.85 0.49
C GLY A 315 -3.78 -9.30 0.81
N VAL A 316 -4.69 -9.91 0.06
CA VAL A 316 -5.02 -11.33 0.19
C VAL A 316 -3.82 -12.23 -0.16
N PHE A 317 -3.06 -11.85 -1.20
CA PHE A 317 -1.80 -12.50 -1.54
C PHE A 317 -0.78 -12.41 -0.38
N SER A 318 -0.61 -11.23 0.20
CA SER A 318 0.37 -10.95 1.26
C SER A 318 0.04 -11.63 2.57
N THR A 319 -1.20 -11.52 3.04
CA THR A 319 -1.67 -12.11 4.31
C THR A 319 -1.43 -13.61 4.34
N SER A 320 -1.75 -14.31 3.25
CA SER A 320 -1.54 -15.76 3.14
C SER A 320 -0.06 -16.17 3.28
N ARG A 321 0.87 -15.35 2.76
CA ARG A 321 2.33 -15.59 2.80
C ARG A 321 2.96 -15.21 4.12
N MET A 322 2.50 -14.12 4.74
CA MET A 322 2.97 -13.75 6.08
C MET A 322 2.62 -14.84 7.09
N LEU A 323 1.37 -15.33 7.08
CA LEU A 323 0.95 -16.42 7.96
C LEU A 323 1.68 -17.74 7.65
N PHE A 324 1.96 -18.01 6.38
CA PHE A 324 2.80 -19.15 5.99
C PHE A 324 4.23 -19.03 6.54
N GLY A 325 4.86 -17.86 6.44
CA GLY A 325 6.18 -17.58 7.00
C GLY A 325 6.22 -17.73 8.52
N LEU A 326 5.27 -17.09 9.22
CA LEU A 326 5.10 -17.24 10.67
C LEU A 326 4.92 -18.70 11.09
N SER A 327 4.15 -19.48 10.34
CA SER A 327 3.94 -20.90 10.62
C SER A 327 5.22 -21.73 10.48
N ARG A 328 6.08 -21.42 9.51
CA ARG A 328 7.37 -22.10 9.31
C ARG A 328 8.40 -21.79 10.40
N GLU A 329 8.31 -20.62 11.00
CA GLU A 329 9.15 -20.20 12.15
C GLU A 329 8.54 -20.60 13.51
N ASP A 330 7.50 -21.46 13.53
CA ASP A 330 6.75 -21.85 14.74
C ASP A 330 6.16 -20.64 15.52
N GLN A 331 5.95 -19.53 14.82
CA GLN A 331 5.39 -18.26 15.31
C GLN A 331 3.90 -18.09 14.96
N GLY A 332 3.31 -19.11 14.35
CA GLY A 332 1.87 -19.19 14.06
C GLY A 332 1.37 -20.64 14.00
N PRO A 333 0.04 -20.85 13.95
CA PRO A 333 -0.55 -22.17 13.86
C PRO A 333 0.04 -23.01 12.71
N LYS A 334 0.41 -24.27 12.98
CA LYS A 334 0.99 -25.20 11.97
C LYS A 334 0.07 -25.43 10.76
N ALA A 335 -1.23 -25.19 10.91
CA ALA A 335 -2.18 -25.31 9.81
C ALA A 335 -1.91 -24.31 8.68
N PHE A 336 -1.37 -23.13 8.98
CA PHE A 336 -1.08 -22.08 7.98
C PHE A 336 0.13 -22.43 7.10
N GLY A 337 1.04 -23.27 7.59
CA GLY A 337 2.18 -23.79 6.82
C GLY A 337 1.84 -24.87 5.80
N LYS A 338 0.58 -25.32 5.72
CA LYS A 338 0.15 -26.34 4.75
C LYS A 338 -0.17 -25.71 3.39
N LEU A 339 0.51 -26.17 2.35
CA LEU A 339 0.24 -25.78 0.96
C LEU A 339 -0.80 -26.72 0.33
N ASN A 340 -1.65 -26.17 -0.55
CA ASN A 340 -2.52 -26.96 -1.41
C ASN A 340 -1.74 -27.56 -2.61
N ARG A 341 -2.41 -28.34 -3.47
CA ARG A 341 -1.81 -28.94 -4.68
C ARG A 341 -1.20 -27.94 -5.67
N ARG A 342 -1.50 -26.64 -5.52
CA ARG A 342 -1.04 -25.56 -6.38
C ARG A 342 0.00 -24.67 -5.70
N ALA A 343 0.59 -25.13 -4.60
CA ALA A 343 1.59 -24.44 -3.80
C ALA A 343 1.09 -23.11 -3.17
N VAL A 344 -0.20 -23.03 -2.82
CA VAL A 344 -0.82 -21.87 -2.15
C VAL A 344 -1.19 -22.23 -0.69
N PRO A 345 -0.88 -21.37 0.30
CA PRO A 345 -1.26 -21.57 1.70
C PRO A 345 -2.76 -21.29 1.93
N ALA A 346 -3.61 -22.24 1.53
CA ALA A 346 -5.06 -22.06 1.50
C ALA A 346 -5.69 -21.83 2.89
N ASN A 347 -5.18 -22.47 3.95
CA ASN A 347 -5.72 -22.28 5.30
C ASN A 347 -5.49 -20.86 5.82
N ALA A 348 -4.32 -20.28 5.54
CA ALA A 348 -4.02 -18.90 5.88
C ALA A 348 -4.93 -17.92 5.13
N LEU A 349 -5.24 -18.25 3.88
CA LEU A 349 -6.15 -17.49 3.04
C LEU A 349 -7.60 -17.54 3.57
N TYR A 350 -8.13 -18.71 3.92
CA TYR A 350 -9.46 -18.85 4.52
C TYR A 350 -9.59 -18.10 5.85
N PHE A 351 -8.57 -18.19 6.70
CA PHE A 351 -8.53 -17.45 7.96
C PHE A 351 -8.57 -15.93 7.73
N SER A 352 -7.75 -15.43 6.79
CA SER A 352 -7.71 -14.00 6.46
C SER A 352 -9.03 -13.53 5.86
N ALA A 353 -9.67 -14.33 4.99
CA ALA A 353 -10.99 -14.04 4.44
C ALA A 353 -12.07 -14.00 5.52
N ALA A 354 -12.03 -14.92 6.50
CA ALA A 354 -12.95 -14.88 7.64
C ALA A 354 -12.78 -13.61 8.48
N CYS A 355 -11.54 -13.18 8.74
CA CYS A 355 -11.27 -11.92 9.43
C CYS A 355 -11.76 -10.70 8.64
N LEU A 356 -11.61 -10.70 7.30
CA LEU A 356 -12.17 -9.65 6.45
C LEU A 356 -13.70 -9.62 6.50
N LEU A 357 -14.36 -10.78 6.50
CA LEU A 357 -15.82 -10.87 6.65
C LEU A 357 -16.30 -10.34 8.01
N LEU A 358 -15.57 -10.64 9.09
CA LEU A 358 -15.85 -10.07 10.41
C LEU A 358 -15.65 -8.54 10.41
N GLY A 359 -14.59 -8.06 9.74
CA GLY A 359 -14.36 -6.64 9.55
C GLY A 359 -15.44 -5.94 8.71
N ALA A 360 -15.95 -6.60 7.68
CA ALA A 360 -17.10 -6.14 6.91
C ALA A 360 -18.38 -6.07 7.77
N ALA A 361 -18.57 -7.04 8.67
CA ALA A 361 -19.67 -7.01 9.63
C ALA A 361 -19.58 -5.81 10.59
N LEU A 362 -18.37 -5.36 10.94
CA LEU A 362 -18.18 -4.15 11.77
C LEU A 362 -18.67 -2.88 11.08
N GLN A 363 -18.71 -2.82 9.74
CA GLN A 363 -19.24 -1.67 9.00
C GLN A 363 -20.76 -1.48 9.22
N TYR A 364 -21.50 -2.51 9.65
CA TYR A 364 -22.91 -2.32 10.06
C TYR A 364 -23.06 -1.36 11.25
N PHE A 365 -22.04 -1.29 12.11
CA PHE A 365 -22.06 -0.43 13.30
C PHE A 365 -21.48 0.96 13.04
N VAL A 366 -20.90 1.20 11.86
CA VAL A 366 -20.37 2.49 11.42
C VAL A 366 -21.13 2.94 10.17
N PRO A 367 -22.21 3.72 10.31
CA PRO A 367 -23.09 4.07 9.18
C PRO A 367 -22.38 4.86 8.06
N ASN A 368 -21.28 5.55 8.39
CA ASN A 368 -20.53 6.36 7.44
C ASN A 368 -19.32 5.59 6.89
N THR A 369 -19.39 5.21 5.61
CA THR A 369 -18.32 4.46 4.91
C THR A 369 -17.02 5.25 4.79
N VAL A 370 -17.07 6.58 4.71
CA VAL A 370 -15.89 7.46 4.67
C VAL A 370 -15.22 7.52 6.04
N GLU A 371 -15.99 7.55 7.13
CA GLU A 371 -15.44 7.46 8.49
C GLU A 371 -14.81 6.09 8.72
N ALA A 372 -15.48 5.00 8.33
CA ALA A 372 -14.94 3.65 8.43
C ALA A 372 -13.63 3.49 7.64
N PHE A 373 -13.59 4.02 6.41
CA PHE A 373 -12.38 4.08 5.59
C PHE A 373 -11.26 4.85 6.31
N THR A 374 -11.56 6.05 6.83
CA THR A 374 -10.56 6.90 7.50
C THR A 374 -9.98 6.21 8.75
N LEU A 375 -10.83 5.59 9.57
CA LEU A 375 -10.39 4.87 10.77
C LEU A 375 -9.52 3.65 10.41
N ALA A 376 -9.96 2.84 9.45
CA ALA A 376 -9.25 1.64 9.03
C ALA A 376 -7.89 1.96 8.39
N THR A 377 -7.85 2.97 7.50
CA THR A 377 -6.61 3.42 6.85
C THR A 377 -5.65 4.08 7.83
N THR A 378 -6.16 4.83 8.82
CA THR A 378 -5.31 5.42 9.87
C THR A 378 -4.67 4.32 10.73
N LEU A 379 -5.47 3.36 11.20
CA LEU A 379 -4.95 2.24 11.99
C LEU A 379 -3.90 1.47 11.20
N SER A 380 -4.17 1.18 9.92
CA SER A 380 -3.21 0.54 9.03
C SER A 380 -1.92 1.34 8.91
N THR A 381 -2.02 2.67 8.68
CA THR A 381 -0.86 3.56 8.55
C THR A 381 0.04 3.54 9.79
N ILE A 382 -0.54 3.58 10.99
CA ILE A 382 0.22 3.50 12.25
C ILE A 382 1.00 2.18 12.31
N LEU A 383 0.35 1.08 11.99
CA LEU A 383 0.97 -0.25 12.03
C LEU A 383 2.06 -0.42 10.95
N PHE A 384 1.86 0.11 9.74
CA PHE A 384 2.88 0.13 8.68
C PHE A 384 4.09 0.96 9.08
N ILE A 385 3.89 2.11 9.72
CA ILE A 385 4.99 2.91 10.25
C ILE A 385 5.83 2.05 11.21
N CYS A 386 5.21 1.28 12.11
CA CYS A 386 5.95 0.37 12.99
C CYS A 386 6.75 -0.69 12.23
N VAL A 387 6.19 -1.27 11.16
CA VAL A 387 6.89 -2.24 10.32
C VAL A 387 8.09 -1.58 9.60
N TRP A 388 7.89 -0.40 9.00
CA TRP A 388 8.96 0.33 8.31
C TRP A 388 10.07 0.77 9.26
N LEU A 389 9.73 1.17 10.49
CA LEU A 389 10.70 1.46 11.54
C LEU A 389 11.55 0.23 11.87
N LEU A 390 10.95 -0.97 11.98
CA LEU A 390 11.70 -2.21 12.23
C LEU A 390 12.56 -2.62 11.04
N ILE A 391 12.13 -2.37 9.80
CA ILE A 391 12.96 -2.58 8.61
C ILE A 391 14.21 -1.69 8.66
N ILE A 392 14.06 -0.41 8.94
CA ILE A 392 15.20 0.52 9.08
C ILE A 392 16.07 0.12 10.27
N TRP A 393 15.48 -0.30 11.38
CA TRP A 393 16.24 -0.76 12.55
C TRP A 393 17.05 -2.03 12.25
N SER A 394 16.48 -2.98 11.50
CA SER A 394 17.20 -4.15 10.98
C SER A 394 18.39 -3.73 10.12
N TYR A 395 18.25 -2.67 9.32
CA TYR A 395 19.36 -2.13 8.53
C TYR A 395 20.49 -1.58 9.41
N ILE A 396 20.17 -0.84 10.47
CA ILE A 396 21.17 -0.33 11.43
C ILE A 396 21.90 -1.52 12.11
N ARG A 397 21.16 -2.56 12.50
CA ARG A 397 21.73 -3.79 13.04
C ARG A 397 22.61 -4.51 12.03
N TYR A 398 22.18 -4.63 10.78
CA TYR A 398 22.97 -5.20 9.69
C TYR A 398 24.29 -4.45 9.47
N TYR A 399 24.23 -3.12 9.43
CA TYR A 399 25.40 -2.26 9.23
C TYR A 399 26.47 -2.47 10.32
N THR A 400 26.04 -2.72 11.56
CA THR A 400 26.93 -2.91 12.71
C THR A 400 27.38 -4.35 12.93
N THR A 401 26.52 -5.32 12.64
CA THR A 401 26.78 -6.75 12.92
C THR A 401 27.38 -7.51 11.74
N ARG A 402 27.21 -7.03 10.50
CA ARG A 402 27.68 -7.68 9.26
C ARG A 402 28.34 -6.70 8.29
N PRO A 403 29.37 -5.94 8.74
CA PRO A 403 30.01 -4.90 7.93
C PRO A 403 30.64 -5.43 6.64
N GLU A 404 31.10 -6.69 6.62
CA GLU A 404 31.68 -7.34 5.46
C GLU A 404 30.66 -7.61 4.34
N LEU A 405 29.43 -7.97 4.69
CA LEU A 405 28.35 -8.12 3.72
C LEU A 405 27.93 -6.76 3.17
N HIS A 406 27.84 -5.75 4.04
CA HIS A 406 27.52 -4.39 3.62
C HIS A 406 28.61 -3.81 2.69
N ALA A 407 29.89 -4.11 2.95
CA ALA A 407 30.98 -3.70 2.09
C ALA A 407 30.83 -4.25 0.67
N LYS A 408 30.44 -5.53 0.55
CA LYS A 408 30.24 -6.26 -0.73
C LYS A 408 28.95 -5.90 -1.46
N SER A 409 27.98 -5.29 -0.78
CA SER A 409 26.69 -4.94 -1.38
C SER A 409 26.84 -3.97 -2.56
N THR A 410 26.25 -4.32 -3.69
CA THR A 410 26.18 -3.46 -4.89
C THR A 410 24.95 -2.55 -4.88
N PHE A 411 24.02 -2.73 -3.93
CA PHE A 411 22.75 -2.03 -3.86
C PHE A 411 22.60 -1.31 -2.50
N LYS A 412 23.49 -0.35 -2.23
CA LYS A 412 23.58 0.27 -0.90
C LYS A 412 22.52 1.33 -0.60
N LEU A 413 22.03 1.45 0.63
CA LEU A 413 21.21 2.61 1.03
C LEU A 413 21.99 3.93 0.81
N PRO A 414 21.50 4.85 -0.04
CA PRO A 414 22.16 6.16 -0.23
C PRO A 414 22.17 6.93 1.09
N GLY A 415 23.33 7.42 1.52
CA GLY A 415 23.49 8.14 2.80
C GLY A 415 23.64 7.24 4.04
N GLY A 416 23.50 5.91 3.91
CA GLY A 416 23.78 4.94 4.97
C GLY A 416 23.01 5.23 6.27
N LEU A 417 23.71 5.20 7.41
CA LEU A 417 23.10 5.39 8.73
C LEU A 417 22.44 6.77 8.92
N PHE A 418 22.95 7.82 8.25
CA PHE A 418 22.38 9.16 8.37
C PHE A 418 20.93 9.19 7.88
N THR A 419 20.68 8.61 6.71
CA THR A 419 19.31 8.49 6.17
C THR A 419 18.42 7.59 7.03
N CYS A 420 18.97 6.55 7.68
CA CYS A 420 18.19 5.73 8.61
C CYS A 420 17.64 6.55 9.77
N TRP A 421 18.48 7.38 10.41
CA TRP A 421 18.06 8.20 11.54
C TRP A 421 17.05 9.28 11.12
N ILE A 422 17.23 9.91 9.96
CA ILE A 422 16.25 10.85 9.40
C ILE A 422 14.90 10.15 9.20
N THR A 423 14.89 8.96 8.59
CA THR A 423 13.67 8.20 8.35
C THR A 423 12.98 7.79 9.65
N ILE A 424 13.74 7.39 10.69
CA ILE A 424 13.20 7.09 12.01
C ILE A 424 12.55 8.33 12.64
N ILE A 425 13.27 9.45 12.67
CA ILE A 425 12.76 10.71 13.25
C ILE A 425 11.49 11.16 12.52
N PHE A 426 11.48 11.09 11.18
CA PHE A 426 10.31 11.41 10.38
C PHE A 426 9.11 10.55 10.77
N PHE A 427 9.25 9.23 10.79
CA PHE A 427 8.14 8.33 11.08
C PHE A 427 7.64 8.40 12.52
N ILE A 428 8.53 8.60 13.50
CA ILE A 428 8.14 8.88 14.89
C ILE A 428 7.38 10.20 14.97
N GLY A 429 7.88 11.25 14.30
CA GLY A 429 7.19 12.53 14.17
C GLY A 429 5.80 12.38 13.53
N MET A 430 5.66 11.47 12.56
CA MET A 430 4.37 11.21 11.92
C MET A 430 3.36 10.55 12.84
N ILE A 431 3.78 9.66 13.75
CA ILE A 431 2.89 9.13 14.80
C ILE A 431 2.36 10.26 15.68
N TYR A 432 3.21 11.24 16.01
CA TYR A 432 2.78 12.42 16.77
C TYR A 432 1.80 13.29 15.98
N VAL A 433 2.07 13.54 14.70
CA VAL A 433 1.16 14.29 13.81
C VAL A 433 -0.20 13.61 13.68
N LEU A 434 -0.24 12.27 13.66
CA LEU A 434 -1.48 11.49 13.68
C LEU A 434 -2.27 11.64 15.00
N SER A 435 -1.67 12.13 16.07
CA SER A 435 -2.39 12.43 17.31
C SER A 435 -3.08 13.80 17.33
N LEU A 436 -2.75 14.68 16.37
CA LEU A 436 -3.24 16.06 16.35
C LEU A 436 -4.66 16.18 15.81
N GLU A 437 -5.05 15.34 14.84
CA GLU A 437 -6.40 15.38 14.28
C GLU A 437 -7.37 14.46 15.04
N PRO A 438 -8.60 14.90 15.33
CA PRO A 438 -9.57 14.10 16.09
C PRO A 438 -9.87 12.73 15.47
N ASP A 439 -10.00 12.68 14.14
CA ASP A 439 -10.37 11.47 13.41
C ASP A 439 -9.26 10.41 13.48
N THR A 440 -8.01 10.84 13.37
CA THR A 440 -6.86 9.92 13.43
C THR A 440 -6.49 9.55 14.86
N PHE A 441 -6.70 10.47 15.80
CA PHE A 441 -6.46 10.22 17.22
C PHE A 441 -7.36 9.11 17.78
N LYS A 442 -8.60 8.96 17.27
CA LYS A 442 -9.46 7.81 17.59
C LYS A 442 -8.77 6.48 17.28
N ALA A 443 -8.20 6.32 16.08
CA ALA A 443 -7.51 5.10 15.68
C ALA A 443 -6.20 4.91 16.46
N LEU A 444 -5.47 5.99 16.73
CA LEU A 444 -4.23 5.95 17.52
C LEU A 444 -4.47 5.39 18.93
N LYS A 445 -5.55 5.81 19.61
CA LYS A 445 -5.93 5.30 20.93
C LYS A 445 -6.22 3.79 20.97
N VAL A 446 -6.69 3.23 19.86
CA VAL A 446 -7.01 1.79 19.75
C VAL A 446 -5.76 0.97 19.43
N SER A 447 -4.77 1.56 18.74
CA SER A 447 -3.56 0.84 18.32
C SER A 447 -2.81 0.10 19.45
N PRO A 448 -2.66 0.61 20.70
CA PRO A 448 -2.02 -0.11 21.82
C PRO A 448 -2.64 -1.47 22.13
N ILE A 449 -3.94 -1.65 21.89
CA ILE A 449 -4.64 -2.92 22.13
C ILE A 449 -4.00 -4.04 21.29
N TRP A 450 -3.63 -3.73 20.04
CA TRP A 450 -2.96 -4.70 19.18
C TRP A 450 -1.58 -5.10 19.71
N PHE A 451 -0.79 -4.13 20.19
CA PHE A 451 0.50 -4.43 20.80
C PHE A 451 0.36 -5.31 22.04
N ILE A 452 -0.65 -5.06 22.88
CA ILE A 452 -0.96 -5.90 24.04
C ILE A 452 -1.32 -7.32 23.61
N ILE A 453 -2.17 -7.46 22.58
CA ILE A 453 -2.53 -8.77 22.01
C ILE A 453 -1.28 -9.52 21.53
N LEU A 454 -0.36 -8.84 20.85
CA LEU A 454 0.90 -9.45 20.39
C LEU A 454 1.84 -9.82 21.54
N ILE A 455 1.94 -8.98 22.58
CA ILE A 455 2.76 -9.28 23.76
C ILE A 455 2.23 -10.54 24.45
N ILE A 456 0.92 -10.58 24.73
CA ILE A 456 0.28 -11.76 25.33
C ILE A 456 0.46 -12.97 24.39
N GLY A 457 0.19 -12.79 23.10
CA GLY A 457 0.33 -13.83 22.08
C GLY A 457 1.74 -14.44 22.05
N TYR A 458 2.77 -13.58 22.09
CA TYR A 458 4.16 -13.99 22.09
C TYR A 458 4.50 -14.78 23.37
N PHE A 459 4.24 -14.23 24.57
CA PHE A 459 4.66 -14.91 25.80
C PHE A 459 3.87 -16.19 26.11
N PHE A 460 2.61 -16.29 25.69
CA PHE A 460 1.79 -17.47 25.98
C PHE A 460 1.86 -18.57 24.92
N PHE A 461 2.07 -18.23 23.64
CA PHE A 461 2.04 -19.20 22.54
C PHE A 461 3.39 -19.44 21.87
N TYR A 462 4.38 -18.55 22.02
CA TYR A 462 5.72 -18.78 21.47
C TYR A 462 6.50 -19.72 22.39
N LYS A 463 6.91 -20.87 21.84
CA LYS A 463 7.87 -21.75 22.49
C LYS A 463 9.25 -21.44 21.91
N PRO A 464 10.16 -20.77 22.66
CA PRO A 464 11.47 -20.43 22.13
C PRO A 464 12.21 -21.71 21.73
N ARG A 465 12.63 -21.75 20.46
CA ARG A 465 13.58 -22.75 20.00
C ARG A 465 14.92 -22.37 20.63
N HIS A 466 15.36 -23.09 21.66
CA HIS A 466 16.78 -23.15 21.97
C HIS A 466 17.46 -23.73 20.73
N LYS A 467 17.97 -22.86 19.84
CA LYS A 467 18.98 -23.26 18.87
C LYS A 467 20.22 -23.63 19.69
N LYS A 468 20.39 -24.93 19.94
CA LYS A 468 21.69 -25.49 20.28
C LYS A 468 22.60 -25.42 19.07
#